data_AF-A0AAV0WRB7-F1
#
_entry.id   AF-A0AAV0WRB7-F1
#
_cell.length_a   1.000
_cell.length_b   1.000
_cell.length_c   1.000
_cell.angle_alpha   90.00
_cell.angle_beta   90.00
_cell.angle_gamma   90.00
#
_symmetry.space_group_name_H-M   'P 1'
#
loop_
_entity.id
_entity.type
_entity.pdbx_description
1 polymer ?
#
loop_
_entity_poly.entity_id
_entity_poly.type
_entity_poly.pdbx_seq_one_letter_code
_entity_poly.pdbx_strand_id
1 'polypeptide(L)'
;MSITCHYIDQSWGLNNRLLHTGKYPTQESKTGVNIKKCMSNFFTKLSEDADENYGSDLMEYITFVTDQGTNMISALRNYNRLNCSAHLLNSVLRNVFDLKFLSQEDNNGSKPLEPIIILMTECKMYEKFSKE
;
A
#
# COMPACT_ATOMS: atom_id res chain seq x y z
N MET A 1 -0.12 5.99 -10.22
CA MET A 1 -0.49 4.66 -9.74
C MET A 1 0.34 3.65 -10.51
N SER A 2 0.70 2.53 -9.90
CA SER A 2 1.36 1.42 -10.59
C SER A 2 0.48 0.18 -10.44
N ILE A 3 0.35 -0.60 -11.51
CA ILE A 3 -0.42 -1.85 -11.54
C ILE A 3 0.51 -2.92 -12.12
N THR A 4 0.76 -3.96 -11.34
CA THR A 4 1.51 -5.15 -11.77
C THR A 4 0.60 -6.35 -11.60
N CYS A 5 0.44 -7.13 -12.67
CA CYS A 5 -0.30 -8.38 -12.63
C CYS A 5 0.64 -9.52 -12.27
N HIS A 6 0.17 -10.42 -11.40
CA HIS A 6 0.85 -11.64 -11.03
C HIS A 6 -0.06 -12.82 -11.35
N TYR A 7 0.47 -13.84 -12.00
CA TYR A 7 -0.29 -15.03 -12.38
C TYR A 7 0.61 -16.25 -12.47
N ILE A 8 0.00 -17.43 -12.39
CA ILE A 8 0.66 -18.72 -12.61
C ILE A 8 0.27 -19.18 -14.02
N ASP A 9 1.25 -19.54 -14.84
CA ASP A 9 1.01 -20.03 -16.20
C ASP A 9 0.80 -21.56 -16.26
N GLN A 10 0.61 -22.08 -17.47
CA GLN A 10 0.41 -23.52 -17.70
C GLN A 10 1.62 -24.38 -17.31
N SER A 11 2.80 -23.79 -17.21
CA SER A 11 4.04 -24.45 -16.76
C SER A 11 4.26 -24.35 -15.24
N TRP A 12 3.25 -23.87 -14.49
CA TRP A 12 3.33 -23.58 -13.06
C TRP A 12 4.37 -22.49 -12.71
N GLY A 13 4.74 -21.65 -13.68
CA GLY A 13 5.63 -20.53 -13.47
C GLY A 13 4.91 -19.33 -12.86
N LEU A 14 5.44 -18.81 -11.75
CA LEU A 14 4.98 -17.52 -11.21
C LEU A 14 5.53 -16.38 -12.07
N ASN A 15 4.62 -15.67 -12.74
CA ASN A 15 4.94 -14.55 -13.60
C ASN A 15 4.52 -13.23 -12.96
N ASN A 16 5.20 -12.15 -13.36
CA ASN A 16 4.76 -10.79 -13.08
C ASN A 16 4.89 -9.94 -14.34
N ARG A 17 3.93 -9.03 -14.57
CA ARG A 17 3.94 -8.10 -15.70
C ARG A 17 3.50 -6.73 -15.22
N LEU A 18 4.32 -5.71 -15.48
CA LEU A 18 3.94 -4.33 -15.26
C LEU A 18 2.90 -3.92 -16.31
N LEU A 19 1.67 -3.69 -15.88
CA LEU A 19 0.57 -3.33 -16.77
C LEU A 19 0.40 -1.81 -16.91
N HIS A 20 0.70 -1.07 -15.83
CA HIS A 20 0.59 0.38 -15.83
C HIS A 20 1.57 1.00 -14.85
N THR A 21 2.20 2.10 -15.24
CA THR A 21 2.89 3.01 -14.32
C THR A 21 2.67 4.44 -14.79
N GLY A 22 2.35 5.33 -13.86
CA GLY A 22 2.06 6.72 -14.21
C GLY A 22 1.86 7.62 -13.01
N LYS A 23 1.93 8.92 -13.26
CA LYS A 23 1.50 9.92 -12.28
C LYS A 23 -0.02 9.97 -12.27
N TYR A 24 -0.60 10.09 -11.09
CA TYR A 24 -2.04 10.36 -10.98
C TYR A 24 -2.32 11.78 -11.49
N PRO A 25 -3.44 12.04 -12.18
CA PRO A 25 -3.77 13.37 -12.68
C PRO A 25 -3.67 14.45 -11.59
N THR A 26 -3.04 15.57 -11.89
CA THR A 26 -2.84 16.66 -10.91
C THR A 26 -4.09 17.52 -10.72
N GLN A 27 -5.02 17.51 -11.68
CA GLN A 27 -6.27 18.27 -11.62
C GLN A 27 -7.37 17.55 -10.82
N GLU A 28 -7.15 16.29 -10.43
CA GLU A 28 -8.14 15.49 -9.71
C GLU A 28 -7.64 15.09 -8.32
N SER A 29 -8.51 15.23 -7.32
CA SER A 29 -8.27 14.70 -5.98
C SER A 29 -8.18 13.17 -6.01
N LYS A 30 -7.21 12.60 -5.31
CA LYS A 30 -7.00 11.14 -5.16
C LYS A 30 -8.00 10.49 -4.19
N THR A 31 -9.29 10.66 -4.43
CA THR A 31 -10.35 10.06 -3.60
C THR A 31 -10.56 8.59 -3.98
N GLY A 32 -11.20 7.80 -3.09
CA GLY A 32 -11.54 6.42 -3.42
C GLY A 32 -12.44 6.26 -4.65
N VAL A 33 -13.36 7.21 -4.86
CA VAL A 33 -14.23 7.23 -6.06
C VAL A 33 -13.42 7.42 -7.34
N ASN A 34 -12.49 8.39 -7.35
CA ASN A 34 -11.69 8.68 -8.54
C ASN A 34 -10.67 7.57 -8.83
N ILE A 35 -10.09 6.97 -7.77
CA ILE A 35 -9.23 5.79 -7.92
C ILE A 35 -10.02 4.62 -8.52
N LYS A 36 -11.23 4.32 -8.01
CA LYS A 36 -12.08 3.26 -8.55
C LYS A 36 -12.37 3.51 -10.03
N LYS A 37 -12.80 4.72 -10.38
CA LYS A 37 -13.06 5.12 -11.78
C LYS A 37 -11.82 4.91 -12.67
N CYS A 38 -10.65 5.33 -12.19
CA CYS A 38 -9.39 5.16 -12.93
C CYS A 38 -9.06 3.67 -13.15
N MET A 39 -9.23 2.83 -12.13
CA MET A 39 -9.00 1.38 -12.23
C MET A 39 -10.02 0.72 -13.16
N SER A 40 -11.31 1.01 -13.01
CA SER A 40 -12.35 0.47 -13.88
C SER A 40 -12.09 0.84 -15.34
N ASN A 41 -11.82 2.10 -15.65
CA ASN A 41 -11.48 2.51 -17.01
C ASN A 41 -10.24 1.79 -17.57
N PHE A 42 -9.22 1.58 -16.74
CA PHE A 42 -8.02 0.85 -17.13
C PHE A 42 -8.33 -0.62 -17.47
N PHE A 43 -9.07 -1.31 -16.59
CA PHE A 43 -9.40 -2.73 -16.80
C PHE A 43 -10.44 -2.94 -17.89
N THR A 44 -11.41 -2.03 -18.07
CA THR A 44 -12.34 -2.05 -19.22
C THR A 44 -11.57 -1.95 -20.52
N LYS A 45 -10.66 -0.98 -20.64
CA LYS A 45 -9.83 -0.85 -21.84
C LYS A 45 -8.96 -2.10 -22.08
N LEU A 46 -8.37 -2.65 -21.01
CA LEU A 46 -7.58 -3.87 -21.10
C LEU A 46 -8.41 -5.07 -21.59
N SER A 47 -9.67 -5.18 -21.16
CA SER A 47 -10.60 -6.23 -21.63
C SER A 47 -11.00 -6.03 -23.09
N GLU A 48 -11.34 -4.80 -23.48
CA GLU A 48 -11.69 -4.45 -24.87
C GLU A 48 -10.53 -4.76 -25.83
N ASP A 49 -9.29 -4.49 -25.41
CA ASP A 49 -8.08 -4.81 -26.19
C ASP A 49 -7.81 -6.33 -26.28
N ALA A 50 -8.41 -7.15 -25.40
CA ALA A 50 -8.11 -8.59 -25.28
C ALA A 50 -9.14 -9.51 -25.97
N ASP A 51 -10.45 -9.24 -25.87
CA ASP A 51 -11.52 -9.98 -26.57
C ASP A 51 -12.90 -9.30 -26.43
N GLU A 52 -13.69 -9.21 -27.50
CA GLU A 52 -15.00 -8.53 -27.54
C GLU A 52 -16.11 -9.27 -26.74
N ASN A 53 -15.88 -10.52 -26.33
CA ASN A 53 -16.91 -11.39 -25.74
C ASN A 53 -16.93 -11.46 -24.19
N TYR A 54 -16.00 -10.81 -23.49
CA TYR A 54 -16.00 -10.81 -22.02
C TYR A 54 -16.89 -9.68 -21.47
N GLY A 55 -18.19 -9.96 -21.37
CA GLY A 55 -19.18 -9.06 -20.76
C GLY A 55 -19.11 -8.93 -19.22
N SER A 56 -18.06 -9.44 -18.57
CA SER A 56 -17.90 -9.44 -17.12
C SER A 56 -16.79 -8.47 -16.67
N ASP A 57 -16.99 -7.73 -15.57
CA ASP A 57 -15.98 -6.85 -14.98
C ASP A 57 -14.74 -7.67 -14.58
N LEU A 58 -13.64 -7.53 -15.34
CA LEU A 58 -12.39 -8.25 -15.11
C LEU A 58 -11.87 -8.07 -13.67
N MET A 59 -12.20 -6.95 -13.03
CA MET A 59 -11.83 -6.67 -11.65
C MET A 59 -12.44 -7.66 -10.65
N GLU A 60 -13.56 -8.32 -10.96
CA GLU A 60 -14.21 -9.31 -10.09
C GLU A 60 -13.38 -10.60 -9.96
N TYR A 61 -12.58 -10.93 -10.96
CA TYR A 61 -11.72 -12.12 -10.99
C TYR A 61 -10.30 -11.86 -10.46
N ILE A 62 -10.01 -10.62 -10.07
CA ILE A 62 -8.68 -10.21 -9.61
C ILE A 62 -8.65 -10.14 -8.09
N THR A 63 -7.58 -10.67 -7.51
CA THR A 63 -7.22 -10.42 -6.12
C THR A 63 -6.27 -9.23 -6.06
N PHE A 64 -6.73 -8.12 -5.50
CA PHE A 64 -5.92 -6.91 -5.36
C PHE A 64 -5.06 -6.95 -4.10
N VAL A 65 -3.79 -6.59 -4.21
CA VAL A 65 -2.90 -6.39 -3.06
C VAL A 65 -2.50 -4.92 -2.99
N THR A 66 -2.92 -4.23 -1.93
CA THR A 66 -2.67 -2.78 -1.76
C THR A 66 -2.20 -2.46 -0.35
N ASP A 67 -1.61 -1.29 -0.15
CA ASP A 67 -1.45 -0.73 1.20
C ASP A 67 -2.81 -0.46 1.88
N GLN A 68 -2.76 0.02 3.13
CA GLN A 68 -3.95 0.39 3.89
C GLN A 68 -4.35 1.86 3.74
N GLY A 69 -3.96 2.51 2.63
CA GLY A 69 -4.42 3.86 2.31
C GLY A 69 -5.93 3.90 2.26
N THR A 70 -6.56 4.79 3.02
CA THR A 70 -8.03 4.88 3.16
C THR A 70 -8.76 5.00 1.83
N ASN A 71 -8.20 5.76 0.88
CA ASN A 71 -8.76 5.90 -0.46
C ASN A 71 -8.63 4.61 -1.30
N MET A 72 -7.53 3.86 -1.17
CA MET A 72 -7.38 2.56 -1.85
C MET A 72 -8.35 1.52 -1.29
N ILE A 73 -8.50 1.47 0.04
CA ILE A 73 -9.48 0.60 0.71
C ILE A 73 -10.90 0.93 0.24
N SER A 74 -11.25 2.21 0.22
CA SER A 74 -12.57 2.67 -0.22
C SER A 74 -12.85 2.32 -1.69
N ALA A 75 -11.87 2.53 -2.57
CA ALA A 75 -11.99 2.24 -4.01
C ALA A 75 -12.27 0.76 -4.30
N LEU A 76 -11.61 -0.13 -3.55
CA LEU A 76 -11.61 -1.57 -3.79
C LEU A 76 -12.43 -2.37 -2.77
N ARG A 77 -13.28 -1.70 -1.98
CA ARG A 77 -14.03 -2.32 -0.87
C ARG A 77 -14.91 -3.50 -1.31
N ASN A 78 -15.40 -3.47 -2.53
CA ASN A 78 -16.32 -4.49 -3.07
C ASN A 78 -15.61 -5.58 -3.89
N TYR A 79 -14.28 -5.54 -4.01
CA TYR A 79 -13.49 -6.53 -4.74
C TYR A 79 -12.67 -7.38 -3.76
N ASN A 80 -12.17 -8.52 -4.22
CA ASN A 80 -11.27 -9.32 -3.40
C ASN A 80 -9.95 -8.55 -3.18
N ARG A 81 -9.66 -8.18 -1.93
CA ARG A 81 -8.52 -7.33 -1.60
C ARG A 81 -7.79 -7.85 -0.38
N LEU A 82 -6.48 -8.02 -0.52
CA LEU A 82 -5.55 -8.35 0.54
C LEU A 82 -4.74 -7.11 0.95
N ASN A 83 -4.33 -7.09 2.20
CA ASN A 83 -3.41 -6.06 2.71
C ASN A 83 -1.97 -6.38 2.29
N CYS A 84 -1.22 -5.36 1.91
CA CYS A 84 0.20 -5.46 1.66
C CYS A 84 0.95 -5.78 2.97
N SER A 85 1.60 -6.94 3.02
CA SER A 85 2.35 -7.40 4.19
C SER A 85 3.51 -6.46 4.54
N ALA A 86 4.18 -5.88 3.54
CA ALA A 86 5.25 -4.91 3.78
C ALA A 86 4.73 -3.64 4.46
N HIS A 87 3.53 -3.17 4.08
CA HIS A 87 2.90 -2.03 4.74
C HIS A 87 2.49 -2.36 6.17
N LEU A 88 1.90 -3.54 6.41
CA LEU A 88 1.55 -4.01 7.75
C LEU A 88 2.78 -4.10 8.66
N LEU A 89 3.87 -4.72 8.17
CA LEU A 89 5.12 -4.84 8.93
C LEU A 89 5.71 -3.46 9.25
N ASN A 90 5.78 -2.55 8.27
CA ASN A 90 6.22 -1.19 8.51
C ASN A 90 5.34 -0.46 9.53
N SER A 91 4.01 -0.64 9.48
CA SER A 91 3.10 -0.07 10.47
C SER A 91 3.34 -0.63 11.86
N VAL A 92 3.54 -1.94 12.01
CA VAL A 92 3.88 -2.56 13.30
C VAL A 92 5.19 -1.98 13.84
N LEU A 93 6.26 -1.97 13.04
CA LEU A 93 7.56 -1.45 13.47
C LEU A 93 7.48 0.04 13.84
N ARG A 94 6.74 0.85 13.08
CA ARG A 94 6.53 2.27 13.41
C ARG A 94 5.83 2.49 14.74
N ASN A 95 4.85 1.65 15.06
CA ASN A 95 4.14 1.74 16.34
C ASN A 95 4.99 1.21 17.50
N VAL A 96 5.70 0.09 17.31
CA VAL A 96 6.61 -0.47 18.32
C VAL A 96 7.72 0.52 18.68
N PHE A 97 8.26 1.23 17.69
CA PHE A 97 9.31 2.23 17.87
C PHE A 97 8.77 3.67 17.97
N ASP A 98 7.49 3.86 18.25
CA ASP A 98 6.94 5.20 18.47
C ASP A 98 7.47 5.75 19.80
N LEU A 99 8.13 6.90 19.76
CA LEU A 99 8.75 7.49 20.95
C LEU A 99 7.73 7.84 22.03
N LYS A 100 6.49 8.22 21.68
CA LYS A 100 5.47 8.54 22.69
C LYS A 100 4.99 7.28 23.39
N PHE A 101 4.87 6.18 22.64
CA PHE A 101 4.57 4.87 23.21
C PHE A 101 5.71 4.39 24.11
N LEU A 102 6.95 4.40 23.60
CA LEU A 102 8.11 3.89 24.34
C LEU A 102 8.52 4.75 25.56
N SER A 103 8.17 6.04 25.57
CA SER A 103 8.46 6.92 26.72
C SER A 103 7.50 6.74 27.89
N GLN A 104 6.45 5.94 27.73
CA GLN A 104 5.51 5.61 28.82
C GLN A 104 6.15 4.58 29.75
N GLU A 105 6.02 4.81 31.06
CA GLU A 105 6.41 3.83 32.06
C GLU A 105 5.40 2.68 32.07
N ASP A 106 5.91 1.45 32.15
CA ASP A 106 5.08 0.29 32.39
C ASP A 106 4.61 0.24 33.86
N ASN A 107 3.82 -0.78 34.20
CA ASN A 107 3.28 -0.97 35.55
C ASN A 107 4.36 -1.13 36.65
N ASN A 108 5.62 -1.35 36.27
CA ASN A 108 6.75 -1.50 37.17
C ASN A 108 7.64 -0.24 37.21
N GLY A 109 7.24 0.85 36.54
CA GLY A 109 8.01 2.09 36.45
C GLY A 109 9.19 2.01 35.47
N SER A 110 9.30 0.94 34.68
CA SER A 110 10.35 0.80 33.66
C SER A 110 9.90 1.32 32.30
N LYS A 111 10.82 1.94 31.56
CA LYS A 111 10.59 2.34 30.17
C LYS A 111 11.06 1.23 29.23
N PRO A 112 10.18 0.69 28.37
CA PRO A 112 10.58 -0.36 27.44
C PRO A 112 11.61 0.17 26.44
N LEU A 113 12.67 -0.62 26.20
CA LEU A 113 13.68 -0.36 25.16
C LEU A 113 14.42 1.00 25.31
N GLU A 114 14.68 1.45 26.54
CA GLU A 114 15.32 2.75 26.82
C GLU A 114 16.61 3.03 26.01
N PRO A 115 17.54 2.06 25.80
CA PRO A 115 18.71 2.30 24.93
C PRO A 115 18.34 2.68 23.49
N ILE A 116 17.24 2.14 22.96
CA ILE A 116 16.75 2.43 21.61
C ILE A 116 16.14 3.84 21.55
N ILE A 117 15.42 4.26 22.59
CA ILE A 117 14.85 5.62 22.70
C ILE A 117 15.97 6.67 22.64
N ILE A 118 17.05 6.46 23.39
CA ILE A 118 18.22 7.35 23.42
C ILE A 118 18.82 7.46 22.02
N LEU A 119 19.16 6.33 21.40
CA LEU A 119 19.74 6.29 20.06
C LEU A 119 18.84 6.97 19.01
N MET A 120 17.53 6.68 19.01
CA MET A 120 16.59 7.29 18.07
C MET A 120 16.49 8.81 18.24
N THR A 121 16.59 9.30 19.47
CA THR A 121 16.57 10.74 19.76
C THR A 121 17.83 11.42 19.25
N GLU A 122 19.00 10.84 19.49
CA GLU A 122 20.28 11.34 18.97
C GLU A 122 20.29 11.37 17.44
N CYS A 123 19.83 10.31 16.78
CA CYS A 123 19.72 10.26 15.32
C CYS A 123 18.83 11.38 14.76
N LYS A 124 17.69 11.68 15.41
CA LYS A 124 16.80 12.78 15.00
C LYS A 124 17.44 14.15 15.21
N MET A 125 18.21 14.34 16.29
CA MET A 125 18.95 15.58 16.52
C MET A 125 20.03 15.79 15.47
N TYR A 126 20.77 14.73 15.12
CA TYR A 126 21.77 14.79 14.05
C TYR A 126 21.13 15.09 12.69
N GLU A 127 20.00 14.47 12.35
CA GLU A 127 19.26 14.76 11.12
C GLU A 127 18.84 16.24 11.06
N LYS A 128 18.38 16.80 12.18
CA LYS A 128 18.00 18.22 12.27
C LYS A 128 19.21 19.13 12.05
N PHE A 129 20.32 18.88 12.76
CA PHE A 129 21.56 19.65 12.61
C PHE A 129 22.09 19.60 11.17
N SER A 130 22.02 18.44 10.52
CA SER A 130 22.54 18.27 9.15
C SER A 130 21.70 18.95 8.06
N LYS A 131 20.49 19.44 8.40
CA LYS A 131 19.59 20.16 7.48
C LYS A 131 19.71 21.68 7.61
N GLU A 132 20.39 22.18 8.64
CA GLU A 132 20.71 23.59 8.86
C GLU A 132 22.01 23.97 8.16
#